data_AF-A0A1X2G1A3-F1
#
_entry.id   AF-A0A1X2G1A3-F1
#
_cell.length_a   1.000
_cell.length_b   1.000
_cell.length_c   1.000
_cell.angle_alpha   90.00
_cell.angle_beta   90.00
_cell.angle_gamma   90.00
#
_symmetry.space_group_name_H-M   'P 1'
#
loop_
_entity.id
_entity.type
_entity.pdbx_description
1 polymer ?
#
loop_
_entity_poly.entity_id
_entity_poly.type
_entity_poly.pdbx_seq_one_letter_code
_entity_poly.pdbx_strand_id
1 'polypeptide(L)' 'MLNNGIYKCIACGKRFTVTISNAGYPGGKERESINCPWCGAENGSEVTSGIITTQKVVTEGGVNQ' A
#
# COMPACT_ATOMS: atom_id res chain seq x y z
N MET A 1 4.40 5.29 -13.60
CA MET A 1 4.46 6.13 -12.39
C MET A 1 4.10 5.24 -11.21
N LEU A 2 5.04 4.99 -10.29
CA LEU A 2 4.79 4.26 -9.04
C LEU A 2 4.48 5.30 -7.97
N ASN A 3 3.23 5.37 -7.50
CA ASN A 3 2.90 6.19 -6.33
C ASN A 3 3.22 5.36 -5.10
N ASN A 4 4.34 5.66 -4.43
CA ASN A 4 4.73 5.03 -3.18
C ASN A 4 4.34 5.94 -2.01
N GLY A 5 3.27 5.59 -1.30
CA GLY A 5 2.81 6.32 -0.12
C GLY A 5 3.26 5.64 1.18
N ILE A 6 3.79 6.40 2.14
CA ILE A 6 4.00 5.90 3.50
C ILE A 6 2.72 6.09 4.29
N TYR A 7 2.11 4.99 4.72
CA TYR A 7 0.92 4.98 5.56
C TYR A 7 1.28 4.64 7.01
N LYS A 8 0.54 5.23 7.95
CA LYS A 8 0.61 4.89 9.38
C LYS A 8 -0.68 4.18 9.76
N CYS A 9 -0.56 2.98 10.34
CA CYS A 9 -1.71 2.24 10.85
C CYS A 9 -2.33 2.93 12.04
N ILE A 10 -3.64 3.18 12.01
CA ILE A 10 -4.37 3.73 13.16
C ILE A 10 -4.53 2.72 14.30
N ALA A 11 -4.56 1.42 13.99
CA ALA A 11 -4.77 0.37 14.97
C ALA A 11 -3.49 0.04 15.76
N CYS A 12 -2.37 -0.21 15.06
CA CYS A 12 -1.11 -0.59 15.72
C CYS A 12 -0.06 0.52 15.77
N GLY A 13 -0.31 1.68 15.14
CA GLY A 13 0.63 2.81 15.10
C GLY A 13 1.87 2.60 14.20
N LYS A 14 2.05 1.42 13.59
CA LYS A 14 3.21 1.10 12.75
C LYS A 14 3.08 1.69 11.34
N ARG A 15 4.22 2.04 10.77
CA ARG A 15 4.32 2.55 9.40
C ARG A 15 4.48 1.41 8.39
N PHE A 16 3.90 1.58 7.21
CA PHE A 16 4.00 0.64 6.10
C PHE A 16 3.92 1.41 4.79
N THR A 17 4.50 0.87 3.73
CA THR A 17 4.46 1.47 2.39
C THR A 17 3.37 0.81 1.57
N VAL A 18 2.70 1.62 0.76
CA VAL A 18 1.72 1.16 -0.20
C VAL A 18 2.24 1.51 -1.58
N THR A 19 2.36 0.49 -2.43
CA THR A 19 2.82 0.60 -3.80
C THR A 19 1.70 0.17 -4.73
N ILE A 20 1.34 1.04 -5.67
CA ILE A 20 0.32 0.73 -6.67
C ILE A 20 1.01 0.50 -8.00
N SER A 21 1.04 -0.76 -8.41
CA SER A 21 1.58 -1.18 -9.70
C SER A 21 0.45 -1.26 -10.71
N ASN A 22 0.38 -0.29 -11.62
CA ASN A 22 -0.57 -0.34 -12.75
C ASN A 22 -0.17 -1.49 -13.68
N ALA A 23 -0.76 -2.68 -13.49
CA ALA A 23 -0.42 -3.88 -14.25
C ALA A 23 -0.95 -3.86 -15.70
N GLY A 24 -1.46 -2.74 -16.20
CA GLY A 24 -1.93 -2.60 -17.58
C GLY A 24 -3.12 -3.51 -17.93
N TYR A 25 -3.82 -4.04 -16.93
CA TYR A 25 -4.95 -4.95 -17.16
C TYR A 25 -6.22 -4.13 -17.45
N PRO A 26 -6.84 -4.26 -18.64
CA PRO A 26 -8.05 -3.55 -19.00
C PRO A 26 -9.25 -4.27 -18.37
N GLY A 27 -9.37 -4.22 -17.04
CA GLY A 27 -10.43 -4.93 -16.34
C GLY A 27 -10.65 -4.39 -14.94
N GLY A 28 -11.71 -3.59 -14.78
CA GLY A 28 -12.29 -3.23 -13.48
C GLY A 28 -11.48 -2.24 -12.64
N LYS A 29 -12.10 -1.12 -12.25
CA LYS A 29 -11.61 -0.35 -11.10
C LYS A 29 -12.06 -1.10 -9.85
N GLU A 30 -11.30 -2.09 -9.43
CA GLU A 30 -11.60 -2.79 -8.19
C GLU A 30 -11.17 -1.92 -7.01
N ARG A 31 -12.05 -1.80 -6.03
CA ARG A 31 -11.75 -1.05 -4.80
C ARG A 31 -10.96 -1.99 -3.91
N GLU A 32 -9.66 -1.79 -3.84
CA GLU A 32 -8.78 -2.60 -3.00
C GLU A 32 -8.67 -1.99 -1.59
N SER A 33 -8.90 -2.80 -0.57
CA SER A 33 -8.72 -2.41 0.83
C SER A 33 -7.23 -2.41 1.20
N ILE A 34 -6.75 -1.30 1.74
CA ILE A 34 -5.40 -1.15 2.26
C ILE A 34 -5.36 -1.72 3.66
N ASN A 35 -4.97 -2.99 3.77
CA ASN A 35 -4.80 -3.66 5.05
C ASN A 35 -3.38 -3.48 5.57
N CYS A 36 -3.27 -3.21 6.87
CA CYS A 36 -1.98 -3.08 7.51
C CYS A 36 -1.26 -4.43 7.52
N PRO A 37 -0.06 -4.57 6.91
CA PRO A 37 0.65 -5.84 6.85
C PRO A 37 1.17 -6.29 8.23
N TRP A 38 1.12 -5.42 9.24
CA TRP A 38 1.57 -5.72 10.60
C TRP A 38 0.49 -6.38 11.47
N CYS A 39 -0.73 -5.87 11.40
CA CYS A 39 -1.82 -6.28 12.30
C CYS A 39 -3.08 -6.76 11.57
N GLY A 40 -3.14 -6.61 10.26
CA GLY A 40 -4.30 -6.95 9.44
C GLY A 40 -5.46 -5.94 9.51
N ALA A 41 -5.34 -4.85 10.27
CA ALA A 41 -6.39 -3.84 10.34
C ALA A 41 -6.55 -3.09 9.01
N GLU A 42 -7.79 -2.89 8.58
CA GLU A 42 -8.11 -2.04 7.43
C GLU A 42 -7.77 -0.59 7.79
N ASN A 43 -6.91 0.04 6.98
CA ASN A 43 -6.41 1.38 7.22
C ASN A 43 -6.83 2.36 6.12
N GLY A 44 -7.68 1.91 5.20
CA GLY A 44 -8.18 2.65 4.06
C GLY A 44 -8.61 1.73 2.93
N SER A 45 -9.13 2.31 1.87
CA SER A 45 -9.42 1.61 0.61
C SER A 45 -9.17 2.57 -0.54
N GLU A 46 -8.49 2.13 -1.58
CA GLU A 46 -8.17 2.96 -2.73
C GLU A 46 -8.74 2.33 -4.00
N VAL A 47 -9.39 3.16 -4.81
CA VAL A 47 -9.95 2.73 -6.10
C VAL A 47 -8.84 2.84 -7.14
N THR A 48 -8.28 1.70 -7.53
CA THR A 48 -7.21 1.63 -8.51
C THR A 48 -7.47 0.52 -9.52
N SER A 49 -6.87 0.64 -10.70
CA SER A 49 -6.83 -0.43 -11.71
C SER A 49 -5.47 -1.14 -11.69
N GLY A 50 -4.66 -0.88 -10.68
CA GLY A 50 -3.38 -1.54 -10.43
C GLY A 50 -3.47 -2.49 -9.24
N ILE A 51 -2.40 -3.24 -9.01
CA ILE A 51 -2.25 -4.12 -7.86
C ILE A 51 -1.73 -3.28 -6.69
N ILE A 52 -2.50 -3.21 -5.59
CA ILE A 52 -2.06 -2.63 -4.33
C ILE A 52 -1.18 -3.64 -3.59
N THR A 53 0.10 -3.31 -3.43
CA THR A 53 1.02 -4.08 -2.60
C THR A 53 1.35 -3.31 -1.34
N THR A 54 1.13 -3.90 -0.16
CA THR A 54 1.54 -3.31 1.12
C THR A 54 2.81 -3.97 1.63
N GLN A 55 3.79 -3.16 2.03
CA GLN A 55 5.06 -3.65 2.55
C GLN A 55 5.32 -3.09 3.96
N LYS A 56 5.84 -3.96 4.83
CA LYS A 56 6.23 -3.58 6.19
C LYS A 56 7.43 -2.65 6.11
N VAL A 57 7.30 -1.43 6.61
CA VAL A 57 8.45 -0.53 6.75
C VAL A 57 9.16 -0.91 8.04
N VAL A 58 10.16 -1.77 7.91
CA VAL A 58 11.17 -1.98 8.94
C VAL A 58 12.11 -0.80 8.76
N THR A 59 11.99 0.24 9.58
CA THR A 59 12.86 1.42 9.47
C THR A 59 14.31 1.02 9.65
N GLU A 60 15.02 0.85 8.54
CA GLU A 60 16.42 1.23 8.32
C GLU A 60 16.52 1.73 6.87
N GLY A 61 17.02 2.94 6.69
CA GLY A 61 16.89 3.73 5.46
C GLY A 61 17.41 3.04 4.20
N GLY A 62 16.71 3.24 3.09
CA GLY A 62 17.10 2.69 1.80
C GLY A 62 16.28 3.23 0.64
N VAL A 63 16.16 4.56 0.53
CA VAL A 63 15.97 5.18 -0.80
C VAL A 63 17.32 5.06 -1.48
N ASN A 64 17.46 4.10 -2.40
CA ASN A 64 18.52 4.14 -3.39
C ASN A 64 17.86 4.52 -4.73
N GLN A 65 18.43 5.59 -5.28
CA GLN A 65 17.99 6.39 -6.43
C GLN A 65 17.96 5.59 -7.74
#